data_AF-A0A2P8L6E2-F1
#
_entry.id   AF-A0A2P8L6E2-F1
#
_cell.length_a   1.000
_cell.length_b   1.000
_cell.length_c   1.000
_cell.angle_alpha   90.00
_cell.angle_beta   90.00
_cell.angle_gamma   90.00
#
_symmetry.space_group_name_H-M   'P 1'
#
loop_
_entity.id
_entity.type
_entity.pdbx_description
1 polymer ?
#
loop_
_entity_poly.entity_id
_entity_poly.type
_entity_poly.pdbx_seq_one_letter_code
_entity_poly.pdbx_strand_id
1 'polypeptide(L)'
;MSNEKAHLLKVKAQLRKAYRSAFFCGVLVVVAMMAIVMLAIAAKQPVDQKAIVEGWAPLIMLMAAISGVCHFFHGVVLNKIKRLDQ
;
A
#
# COMPACT_ATOMS: atom_id res chain seq x y z
N MET A 1 28.73 -1.64 16.81
CA MET A 1 27.37 -1.28 16.32
C MET A 1 26.38 -1.64 17.42
N SER A 2 25.68 -0.67 18.03
CA SER A 2 24.72 -0.95 19.12
C SER A 2 23.63 -1.92 18.65
N ASN A 3 23.27 -2.90 19.48
CA ASN A 3 22.21 -3.88 19.22
C ASN A 3 20.89 -3.22 18.77
N GLU A 4 20.61 -2.02 19.30
CA GLU A 4 19.45 -1.22 18.93
C GLU A 4 19.47 -0.76 17.46
N LYS A 5 20.63 -0.36 16.94
CA LYS A 5 20.80 0.06 15.54
C LYS A 5 20.60 -1.11 14.57
N ALA A 6 21.10 -2.30 14.92
CA ALA A 6 20.88 -3.51 14.13
C ALA A 6 19.40 -3.89 14.06
N HIS A 7 18.69 -3.79 15.19
CA HIS A 7 17.25 -4.04 15.26
C HIS A 7 16.46 -3.04 14.39
N LEU A 8 16.77 -1.74 14.46
CA LEU A 8 16.09 -0.72 13.65
C LEU A 8 16.32 -0.89 12.15
N LEU A 9 17.51 -1.32 11.73
CA LEU A 9 17.79 -1.65 10.33
C LEU A 9 16.93 -2.82 9.84
N LYS A 10 16.75 -3.86 10.66
CA LYS A 10 15.87 -5.00 10.34
C LYS A 10 14.41 -4.57 10.21
N VAL A 11 13.92 -3.76 11.16
CA VAL A 11 12.55 -3.21 11.14
C VAL A 11 12.34 -2.32 9.90
N LYS A 12 13.31 -1.47 9.54
CA LYS A 12 13.27 -0.66 8.31
C LYS A 12 13.11 -1.53 7.04
N ALA A 13 13.86 -2.63 6.96
CA ALA A 13 13.78 -3.55 5.82
C ALA A 13 12.41 -4.25 5.75
N GLN A 14 11.86 -4.68 6.88
CA GLN A 14 10.53 -5.27 6.96
C GLN A 14 9.43 -4.27 6.57
N LEU A 15 9.46 -3.05 7.10
CA LEU A 15 8.53 -1.97 6.74
C LEU A 15 8.58 -1.65 5.26
N ARG A 16 9.78 -1.58 4.67
CA ARG A 16 9.94 -1.35 3.23
C ARG A 16 9.34 -2.49 2.40
N LYS A 17 9.54 -3.75 2.82
CA LYS A 17 8.95 -4.91 2.15
C LYS A 17 7.42 -4.89 2.24
N ALA A 18 6.88 -4.63 3.43
CA ALA A 18 5.44 -4.51 3.66
C ALA A 18 4.82 -3.38 2.84
N TYR A 19 5.43 -2.18 2.86
CA TYR A 19 5.01 -1.04 2.05
C TYR A 19 4.96 -1.38 0.55
N ARG A 20 6.06 -1.96 0.03
CA ARG A 20 6.14 -2.30 -1.40
C ARG A 20 5.09 -3.34 -1.77
N SER A 21 4.89 -4.35 -0.92
CA SER A 21 3.87 -5.37 -1.13
C SER A 21 2.44 -4.79 -1.10
N ALA A 22 2.12 -3.94 -0.12
CA ALA A 22 0.82 -3.29 -0.02
C ALA A 22 0.57 -2.35 -1.20
N PHE A 23 1.59 -1.61 -1.63
CA PHE A 23 1.50 -0.75 -2.80
C PHE A 23 1.21 -1.55 -4.08
N PHE A 24 1.96 -2.63 -4.33
CA PHE A 24 1.70 -3.49 -5.48
C PHE A 24 0.32 -4.13 -5.42
N CYS A 25 -0.13 -4.58 -4.24
CA CYS A 25 -1.48 -5.11 -4.05
C CYS A 25 -2.55 -4.06 -4.39
N GLY A 26 -2.41 -2.82 -3.90
CA GLY A 26 -3.30 -1.71 -4.25
C GLY A 26 -3.35 -1.42 -5.75
N VAL A 27 -2.19 -1.41 -6.42
CA VAL A 27 -2.14 -1.23 -7.89
C VAL A 27 -2.88 -2.37 -8.61
N LEU A 28 -2.68 -3.62 -8.20
CA LEU A 28 -3.36 -4.78 -8.79
C LEU A 28 -4.88 -4.71 -8.62
N VAL A 29 -5.37 -4.25 -7.45
CA VAL A 29 -6.80 -4.04 -7.19
C VAL A 29 -7.38 -3.01 -8.16
N VAL A 30 -6.69 -1.89 -8.37
CA VAL A 30 -7.15 -0.86 -9.32
C VAL A 30 -7.12 -1.38 -10.77
N VAL A 31 -6.07 -2.12 -11.16
CA VAL A 31 -5.98 -2.74 -12.49
C VAL A 31 -7.12 -3.74 -12.70
N ALA A 32 -7.43 -4.57 -11.71
CA ALA A 32 -8.54 -5.52 -11.77
C ALA A 32 -9.89 -4.81 -11.93
N MET A 33 -10.13 -3.74 -11.17
CA MET A 33 -11.32 -2.90 -11.30
C MET A 33 -11.45 -2.33 -12.73
N MET A 34 -10.37 -1.77 -13.28
CA MET A 34 -10.36 -1.23 -14.65
C MET A 34 -10.58 -2.31 -15.71
N ALA A 35 -10.00 -3.49 -15.53
CA ALA A 35 -10.18 -4.62 -16.43
C ALA A 35 -11.64 -5.07 -16.48
N ILE A 36 -12.32 -5.15 -15.33
CA ILE A 36 -13.74 -5.51 -15.24
C ILE A 36 -14.60 -4.46 -15.96
N VAL A 37 -14.33 -3.17 -15.73
CA VAL A 37 -15.04 -2.07 -16.40
C VAL A 37 -14.84 -2.15 -17.92
N MET A 38 -13.60 -2.33 -18.40
CA MET A 38 -13.32 -2.45 -19.83
C MET A 38 -13.98 -3.67 -20.46
N LEU A 39 -14.01 -4.81 -19.77
CA LEU A 39 -14.72 -6.02 -20.21
C LEU A 39 -16.22 -5.77 -20.35
N ALA A 40 -16.84 -5.11 -19.37
CA ALA A 40 -18.27 -4.79 -19.42
C ALA A 40 -18.60 -3.83 -20.57
N ILE A 41 -17.76 -2.81 -20.81
CA ILE A 41 -17.89 -1.90 -21.95
C ILE A 41 -17.75 -2.66 -23.28
N ALA A 42 -16.74 -3.53 -23.41
CA ALA A 42 -16.53 -4.35 -24.61
C ALA A 42 -17.71 -5.30 -24.88
N ALA A 43 -18.34 -5.82 -23.81
CA ALA A 43 -19.54 -6.65 -23.88
C ALA A 43 -20.84 -5.83 -24.09
N LYS A 44 -20.77 -4.50 -24.24
CA LYS A 44 -21.90 -3.57 -24.33
C LYS A 44 -22.90 -3.71 -23.18
N GLN A 45 -22.43 -4.16 -22.01
CA GLN A 45 -23.23 -4.24 -20.80
C GLN A 45 -23.37 -2.85 -20.17
N PRO A 46 -24.52 -2.52 -19.58
CA PRO A 46 -24.66 -1.29 -18.80
C PRO A 46 -23.73 -1.37 -17.58
N VAL A 47 -22.80 -0.41 -17.48
CA VAL A 47 -21.85 -0.33 -16.36
C VAL A 47 -22.42 0.61 -15.30
N ASP A 48 -22.82 0.06 -14.16
CA ASP A 48 -23.13 0.86 -12.98
C ASP A 48 -21.82 1.26 -12.28
N GLN A 49 -21.32 2.44 -12.65
CA GLN A 49 -20.10 3.00 -12.07
C GLN A 49 -20.21 3.23 -10.56
N LYS A 50 -21.41 3.52 -10.05
CA LYS A 50 -21.62 3.79 -8.62
C LYS A 50 -21.47 2.49 -7.83
N ALA A 51 -22.13 1.42 -8.26
CA ALA A 51 -22.01 0.10 -7.62
C ALA A 51 -20.58 -0.43 -7.65
N ILE A 52 -19.84 -0.21 -8.75
CA ILE A 52 -18.43 -0.60 -8.84
C ILE A 52 -17.59 0.22 -7.86
N VAL A 53 -17.71 1.55 -7.84
CA VAL A 53 -16.93 2.37 -6.91
C VAL A 53 -17.22 1.99 -5.46
N GLU A 54 -18.49 1.84 -5.10
CA GLU A 54 -18.89 1.46 -3.73
C GLU A 54 -18.40 0.05 -3.34
N GLY A 55 -18.40 -0.90 -4.28
CA GLY A 55 -17.90 -2.26 -4.03
C GLY A 55 -16.38 -2.35 -3.85
N TRP A 56 -15.62 -1.53 -4.55
CA TRP A 56 -14.15 -1.53 -4.51
C TRP A 56 -13.55 -0.54 -3.50
N ALA A 57 -14.30 0.48 -3.09
CA ALA A 57 -13.84 1.52 -2.15
C ALA A 57 -13.26 0.98 -0.84
N PRO A 58 -13.86 -0.02 -0.15
CA PRO A 58 -13.30 -0.55 1.10
C PRO A 58 -11.90 -1.17 0.91
N LEU A 59 -11.70 -1.90 -0.20
CA LEU A 59 -10.41 -2.50 -0.56
C LEU A 59 -9.35 -1.44 -0.85
N ILE A 60 -9.71 -0.41 -1.62
CA ILE A 60 -8.81 0.70 -1.94
C ILE A 60 -8.44 1.48 -0.67
N MET A 61 -9.42 1.81 0.19
CA MET A 61 -9.18 2.48 1.47
C MET A 61 -8.29 1.67 2.40
N LEU A 62 -8.49 0.35 2.49
CA LEU A 62 -7.65 -0.53 3.31
C LEU A 62 -6.19 -0.51 2.84
N MET A 63 -5.96 -0.63 1.54
CA MET A 63 -4.60 -0.59 0.97
C MET A 63 -3.95 0.77 1.16
N ALA A 64 -4.71 1.86 1.00
CA ALA A 64 -4.24 3.22 1.27
C ALA A 64 -3.85 3.41 2.75
N ALA A 65 -4.66 2.90 3.69
CA ALA A 65 -4.38 2.96 5.11
C ALA A 65 -3.11 2.18 5.48
N ILE A 66 -2.95 0.95 4.99
CA ILE A 66 -1.75 0.13 5.22
C ILE A 66 -0.50 0.83 4.66
N SER A 67 -0.61 1.39 3.45
CA SER A 67 0.47 2.14 2.82
C SER A 67 0.86 3.37 3.64
N GLY A 68 -0.11 4.16 4.10
CA GLY A 68 0.11 5.33 4.94
C GLY A 68 0.77 5.00 6.28
N VAL A 69 0.28 3.97 6.98
CA VAL A 69 0.86 3.48 8.23
C VAL A 69 2.31 3.02 8.00
N CYS A 70 2.57 2.20 6.98
CA CYS A 70 3.92 1.74 6.65
C CYS A 70 4.87 2.91 6.34
N HIS A 71 4.40 3.93 5.62
CA HIS A 71 5.19 5.11 5.30
C HIS A 71 5.50 5.93 6.56
N PHE A 72 4.52 6.13 7.44
CA PHE A 72 4.73 6.85 8.71
C PHE A 72 5.79 6.17 9.58
N PHE A 73 5.64 4.86 9.82
CA PHE A 73 6.61 4.09 10.61
C PHE A 73 8.01 4.06 9.98
N HIS A 74 8.11 4.00 8.65
CA HIS A 74 9.41 4.10 7.97
C HIS A 74 10.10 5.45 8.24
N GLY A 75 9.34 6.56 8.30
CA GLY A 75 9.86 7.87 8.66
C GLY A 75 10.36 7.93 10.12
N VAL A 76 9.59 7.38 11.06
CA VAL A 76 9.98 7.32 12.49
C VAL A 76 11.26 6.52 12.67
N VAL A 77 11.36 5.34 12.05
CA VAL A 77 12.55 4.48 12.12
C VAL A 77 13.77 5.16 11.50
N LEU A 78 13.60 5.85 10.36
CA LEU A 78 14.69 6.58 9.72
C LEU A 78 15.23 7.70 10.61
N ASN A 79 14.34 8.47 11.25
CA ASN A 79 14.73 9.54 12.17
C ASN A 79 15.46 8.98 13.40
N LYS A 80 15.00 7.84 13.94
CA LYS A 80 15.64 7.18 15.08
C LYS A 80 17.04 6.67 14.74
N ILE A 81 17.24 6.10 13.54
CA ILE A 81 18.57 5.70 13.06
C ILE A 81 19.49 6.92 12.93
N LYS A 82 19.00 8.03 12.36
CA LYS A 82 19.80 9.26 12.20
C LYS A 82 20.26 9.83 13.54
N ARG A 83 19.41 9.81 14.56
CA ARG A 83 19.77 10.23 15.93
C ARG A 83 20.81 9.34 16.60
N LEU A 84 20.86 8.05 16.26
CA LEU A 84 21.85 7.10 16.77
C LEU A 84 23.20 7.18 16.02
N ASP A 85 23.23 7.85 14.87
CA ASP A 85 24.44 8.12 14.09
C ASP A 85 25.11 9.45 14.46
N GLN A 86 24.43 10.30 15.23
CA GLN A 86 24.99 11.50 15.87
C GLN A 86 25.59 11.15 17.22
#